data_AF-A0A4Y9AFJ4-F1
#
_entry.id   AF-A0A4Y9AFJ4-F1
#
_cell.length_a   1.000
_cell.length_b   1.000
_cell.length_c   1.000
_cell.angle_alpha   90.00
_cell.angle_beta   90.00
_cell.angle_gamma   90.00
#
_symmetry.space_group_name_H-M   'P 1'
#
loop_
_entity.id
_entity.type
_entity.pdbx_description
1 polymer ?
#
loop_
_entity_poly.entity_id
_entity_poly.type
_entity_poly.pdbx_seq_one_letter_code
_entity_poly.pdbx_strand_id
1 'polypeptide(L)'
;MDNNEKFEHWQDIAEYDLETAEAMYKAGRYLYVVFMCQQAIEKLTKGLHVLHREEEATRTHNIYSVFKKAFDPSQKDEKFIRKEEEYAPFFAELLAYYISERYPSYREKLSNTIKQGKAEEVLKQTREVFTWLHSLRKL
;
A
#
# COMPACT_ATOMS: atom_id res chain seq x y z
N MET A 1 18.99 13.75 5.65
CA MET A 1 18.16 12.78 6.36
C MET A 1 18.80 11.43 6.26
N ASP A 2 18.93 10.71 7.37
CA ASP A 2 19.30 9.29 7.34
C ASP A 2 18.13 8.43 6.83
N ASN A 3 18.35 7.13 6.64
CA ASN A 3 17.33 6.23 6.08
C ASN A 3 16.13 6.02 7.03
N ASN A 4 16.31 6.18 8.35
CA ASN A 4 15.19 6.14 9.30
C ASN A 4 14.34 7.39 9.17
N GLU A 5 14.94 8.57 9.11
CA GLU A 5 14.22 9.83 8.91
C GLU A 5 13.48 9.83 7.56
N LYS A 6 14.10 9.28 6.50
CA LYS A 6 13.42 9.07 5.20
C LYS A 6 12.24 8.11 5.32
N PHE A 7 12.41 6.98 6.02
CA PHE A 7 11.34 6.02 6.27
C PHE A 7 10.18 6.66 7.04
N GLU A 8 10.48 7.40 8.11
CA GLU A 8 9.48 8.08 8.94
C GLU A 8 8.68 9.09 8.12
N HIS A 9 9.33 9.84 7.22
CA HIS A 9 8.62 10.70 6.27
C HIS A 9 7.64 9.92 5.38
N TRP A 10 8.04 8.77 4.85
CA TRP A 10 7.13 7.91 4.07
C TRP A 10 6.01 7.33 4.92
N GLN A 11 6.32 6.94 6.16
CA GLN A 11 5.37 6.39 7.13
C GLN A 11 4.29 7.42 7.46
N ASP A 12 4.67 8.67 7.79
CA ASP A 12 3.73 9.74 8.11
C ASP A 12 2.71 9.97 6.99
N ILE A 13 3.19 9.99 5.74
CA ILE A 13 2.30 10.17 4.58
C ILE A 13 1.40 8.94 4.41
N ALA A 14 1.94 7.73 4.62
CA ALA A 14 1.18 6.49 4.49
C ALA A 14 0.08 6.37 5.57
N GLU A 15 0.36 6.79 6.81
CA GLU A 15 -0.59 6.83 7.91
C GLU A 15 -1.71 7.86 7.62
N TYR A 16 -1.34 9.06 7.18
CA TYR A 16 -2.31 10.08 6.80
C TYR A 16 -3.24 9.62 5.66
N ASP A 17 -2.69 8.90 4.67
CA ASP A 17 -3.50 8.30 3.61
C ASP A 17 -4.48 7.26 4.14
N LEU A 18 -4.05 6.40 5.09
CA LEU A 18 -4.91 5.39 5.70
C LEU A 18 -6.04 6.05 6.50
N GLU A 19 -5.74 7.06 7.32
CA GLU A 19 -6.75 7.85 8.03
C GLU A 19 -7.72 8.53 7.07
N THR A 20 -7.22 9.05 5.96
CA THR A 20 -8.05 9.63 4.90
C THR A 20 -8.97 8.58 4.28
N ALA A 21 -8.50 7.34 4.07
CA ALA A 21 -9.34 6.24 3.58
C ALA A 21 -10.52 5.99 4.53
N GLU A 22 -10.30 6.04 5.84
CA GLU A 22 -11.37 5.91 6.83
C GLU A 22 -12.37 7.07 6.79
N ALA A 23 -11.88 8.31 6.65
CA ALA A 23 -12.72 9.48 6.51
C ALA A 23 -13.58 9.39 5.23
N MET A 24 -13.00 8.94 4.11
CA MET A 24 -13.72 8.72 2.86
C MET A 24 -14.78 7.63 2.98
N TYR A 25 -14.51 6.57 3.76
CA TYR A 25 -15.48 5.50 4.00
C TYR A 25 -16.70 6.04 4.75
N LYS A 26 -16.48 6.80 5.83
CA LYS A 26 -17.55 7.47 6.59
C LYS A 26 -18.36 8.45 5.73
N ALA A 27 -17.71 9.11 4.77
CA ALA A 27 -18.34 10.03 3.84
C ALA A 27 -19.05 9.35 2.65
N GLY A 28 -19.03 8.02 2.56
CA GLY A 28 -19.63 7.27 1.44
C GLY A 28 -18.87 7.39 0.10
N ARG A 29 -17.62 7.85 0.13
CA ARG A 29 -16.78 8.07 -1.06
C ARG A 29 -15.94 6.83 -1.39
N TYR A 30 -16.60 5.72 -1.72
CA TYR A 30 -15.99 4.39 -1.83
C TYR A 30 -14.86 4.26 -2.86
N LEU A 31 -14.95 4.95 -4.01
CA LEU A 31 -13.83 4.99 -4.96
C LEU A 31 -12.56 5.60 -4.34
N TYR A 32 -12.73 6.64 -3.51
CA TYR A 32 -11.61 7.28 -2.83
C TYR A 32 -11.08 6.43 -1.67
N VAL A 33 -11.91 5.60 -1.04
CA VAL A 33 -11.44 4.64 -0.02
C VAL A 33 -10.38 3.72 -0.61
N VAL A 34 -10.70 3.05 -1.73
CA VAL A 34 -9.79 2.08 -2.35
C VAL A 34 -8.55 2.74 -2.96
N PHE A 35 -8.68 3.97 -3.46
CA PHE A 35 -7.54 4.77 -3.91
C PHE A 35 -6.61 5.14 -2.76
N MET A 36 -7.14 5.62 -1.64
CA MET A 36 -6.31 5.97 -0.47
C MET A 36 -5.67 4.74 0.17
N CYS A 37 -6.35 3.60 0.16
CA CYS A 37 -5.76 2.31 0.57
C CYS A 37 -4.54 1.94 -0.29
N GLN A 38 -4.67 2.08 -1.62
CA GLN A 38 -3.56 1.85 -2.55
C GLN A 38 -2.38 2.80 -2.25
N GLN A 39 -2.66 4.09 -2.05
CA GLN A 39 -1.65 5.10 -1.74
C GLN A 39 -0.93 4.79 -0.41
N ALA A 40 -1.66 4.46 0.64
CA ALA A 40 -1.09 4.13 1.95
C ALA A 40 -0.08 2.96 1.86
N ILE A 41 -0.47 1.86 1.23
CA ILE A 41 0.39 0.68 1.09
C ILE A 41 1.58 0.93 0.17
N GLU A 42 1.39 1.63 -0.96
CA GLU A 42 2.49 1.99 -1.86
C GLU A 42 3.55 2.82 -1.13
N LYS A 43 3.13 3.86 -0.41
CA LYS A 43 4.04 4.78 0.30
C LYS A 43 4.80 4.09 1.42
N LEU A 44 4.13 3.29 2.24
CA LEU A 44 4.80 2.51 3.28
C LEU A 44 5.81 1.53 2.69
N THR A 45 5.45 0.86 1.59
CA THR A 45 6.35 -0.08 0.88
C THR A 45 7.58 0.63 0.30
N LYS A 46 7.42 1.84 -0.22
CA LYS A 46 8.54 2.68 -0.68
C LYS A 46 9.43 3.11 0.49
N GLY A 47 8.84 3.46 1.63
CA GLY A 47 9.58 3.72 2.86
C GLY A 47 10.47 2.53 3.24
N LEU A 48 9.90 1.32 3.30
CA LEU A 48 10.65 0.09 3.62
C LEU A 48 11.79 -0.17 2.63
N HIS A 49 11.57 0.09 1.35
CA HIS A 49 12.61 -0.03 0.34
C HIS A 49 13.78 0.92 0.61
N VAL A 50 13.48 2.20 0.89
CA VAL A 50 14.50 3.20 1.22
C VAL A 50 15.26 2.82 2.50
N LEU A 51 14.56 2.31 3.50
CA LEU A 51 15.15 1.87 4.76
C LEU A 51 16.16 0.73 4.56
N HIS A 52 15.77 -0.29 3.79
CA HIS A 52 16.52 -1.56 3.69
C HIS A 52 17.54 -1.61 2.56
N ARG A 53 17.40 -0.75 1.54
CA ARG A 53 18.32 -0.72 0.37
C ARG A 53 19.18 0.53 0.30
N GLU A 54 18.94 1.50 1.17
CA GLU A 54 19.66 2.78 1.19
C GLU A 54 19.60 3.54 -0.15
N GLU A 55 18.60 3.24 -0.99
CA GLU A 55 18.38 3.84 -2.30
C GLU A 55 16.93 4.34 -2.44
N GLU A 56 16.72 5.31 -3.33
CA GLU A 56 15.38 5.81 -3.60
C GLU A 56 14.52 4.75 -4.30
N ALA A 57 13.27 4.60 -3.85
CA ALA A 57 12.37 3.62 -4.44
C ALA A 57 12.16 3.85 -5.94
N THR A 58 12.11 2.75 -6.69
CA THR A 58 11.86 2.78 -8.14
C THR A 58 10.57 3.55 -8.43
N ARG A 59 10.59 4.39 -9.48
CA ARG A 59 9.41 5.12 -9.97
C ARG A 59 8.42 4.18 -10.66
N THR A 60 7.68 3.41 -9.87
CA THR A 60 6.62 2.50 -10.30
C THR A 60 5.48 2.50 -9.27
N HIS A 61 4.27 2.19 -9.73
CA HIS A 61 3.09 1.99 -8.87
C HIS A 61 2.85 0.51 -8.55
N ASN A 62 3.69 -0.40 -9.09
CA ASN A 62 3.60 -1.82 -8.77
C ASN A 62 4.21 -2.08 -7.39
N ILE A 63 3.32 -2.08 -6.38
CA ILE A 63 3.65 -2.29 -4.96
C ILE A 63 4.46 -3.57 -4.78
N TYR A 64 4.04 -4.68 -5.39
CA TYR A 64 4.72 -5.97 -5.23
C TYR A 64 6.16 -5.94 -5.78
N SER A 65 6.39 -5.25 -6.90
CA SER A 65 7.73 -5.07 -7.46
C SER A 65 8.65 -4.30 -6.50
N VAL A 66 8.14 -3.22 -5.88
CA VAL A 66 8.91 -2.45 -4.88
C VAL A 66 9.18 -3.31 -3.64
N PHE A 67 8.17 -4.02 -3.14
CA PHE A 67 8.29 -4.92 -1.99
C PHE A 67 9.37 -6.00 -2.21
N LYS A 68 9.34 -6.69 -3.36
CA LYS A 68 10.34 -7.72 -3.70
C LYS A 68 11.76 -7.18 -3.68
N LYS A 69 11.96 -5.94 -4.11
CA LYS A 69 13.28 -5.29 -4.10
C LYS A 69 13.68 -4.83 -2.71
N ALA A 70 12.74 -4.48 -1.83
CA ALA A 70 13.05 -3.98 -0.50
C ALA A 70 13.78 -5.00 0.40
N PHE A 71 13.52 -6.30 0.24
CA PHE A 71 14.00 -7.34 1.15
C PHE A 71 14.95 -8.32 0.48
N ASP A 72 16.07 -8.64 1.12
CA ASP A 72 16.98 -9.67 0.65
C ASP A 72 16.38 -11.07 0.88
N PRO A 73 16.44 -12.00 -0.09
CA PRO A 73 15.98 -13.37 0.12
C PRO A 73 16.56 -14.05 1.37
N SER A 74 17.80 -13.71 1.75
CA SER A 74 18.45 -14.25 2.95
C SER A 74 17.82 -13.80 4.28
N GLN A 75 17.06 -12.70 4.28
CA GLN A 75 16.38 -12.16 5.46
C GLN A 75 14.97 -12.76 5.66
N LYS A 76 14.50 -13.58 4.72
CA LYS A 76 13.12 -14.09 4.71
C LYS A 76 13.05 -15.45 5.38
N ASP A 77 12.52 -15.47 6.60
CA ASP A 77 12.14 -16.71 7.25
C ASP A 77 10.84 -17.29 6.65
N GLU A 78 10.47 -18.50 7.07
CA GLU A 78 9.27 -19.19 6.57
C GLU A 78 7.99 -18.38 6.83
N LYS A 79 7.92 -17.66 7.96
CA LYS A 79 6.76 -16.85 8.32
C LYS A 79 6.62 -15.64 7.39
N PHE A 80 7.73 -14.99 7.06
CA PHE A 80 7.79 -13.91 6.08
C PHE A 80 7.29 -14.40 4.73
N ILE A 81 7.82 -15.53 4.24
CA ILE A 81 7.47 -16.08 2.93
C ILE A 81 5.97 -16.38 2.85
N ARG A 82 5.41 -17.05 3.87
CA ARG A 82 3.96 -17.32 3.94
C ARG A 82 3.13 -16.04 3.89
N LYS A 83 3.53 -14.99 4.62
CA LYS A 83 2.84 -13.70 4.61
C LYS A 83 3.00 -12.93 3.29
N GLU A 84 4.18 -13.01 2.66
CA GLU A 84 4.41 -12.47 1.30
C GLU A 84 3.46 -13.12 0.29
N GLU A 85 3.33 -14.45 0.31
CA GLU A 85 2.43 -15.19 -0.58
C GLU A 85 0.95 -14.87 -0.31
N GLU A 86 0.57 -14.76 0.97
CA GLU A 86 -0.79 -14.40 1.39
C GLU A 86 -1.21 -13.01 0.86
N TYR A 87 -0.32 -12.02 0.90
CA TYR A 87 -0.64 -10.64 0.54
C TYR A 87 -0.27 -10.24 -0.89
N ALA A 88 0.51 -11.04 -1.62
CA ALA A 88 0.85 -10.77 -3.02
C ALA A 88 -0.38 -10.52 -3.93
N PRO A 89 -1.49 -11.29 -3.83
CA PRO A 89 -2.70 -11.00 -4.61
C PRO A 89 -3.30 -9.63 -4.28
N PHE A 90 -3.24 -9.21 -3.02
CA PHE A 90 -3.77 -7.92 -2.58
C PHE A 90 -2.95 -6.75 -3.12
N PHE A 91 -1.62 -6.88 -3.18
CA PHE A 91 -0.77 -5.89 -3.85
C PHE A 91 -1.12 -5.72 -5.33
N ALA A 92 -1.43 -6.83 -6.01
CA ALA A 92 -1.86 -6.80 -7.41
C ALA A 92 -3.25 -6.15 -7.57
N GLU A 93 -4.18 -6.42 -6.65
CA GLU A 93 -5.48 -5.76 -6.63
C GLU A 93 -5.38 -4.25 -6.43
N LEU A 94 -4.60 -3.81 -5.44
CA LEU A 94 -4.43 -2.38 -5.13
C LEU A 94 -3.90 -1.60 -6.34
N LEU A 95 -3.05 -2.18 -7.19
CA LEU A 95 -2.56 -1.54 -8.41
C LEU A 95 -3.70 -1.07 -9.34
N ALA A 96 -4.83 -1.76 -9.36
CA ALA A 96 -6.01 -1.35 -10.14
C ALA A 96 -6.65 -0.07 -9.58
N TYR A 97 -6.47 0.22 -8.30
CA TYR A 97 -7.04 1.40 -7.63
C TYR A 97 -6.17 2.65 -7.73
N TYR A 98 -4.98 2.57 -8.34
CA TYR A 98 -4.23 3.77 -8.71
C TYR A 98 -4.94 4.50 -9.86
N ILE A 99 -5.73 5.51 -9.51
CA ILE A 99 -6.61 6.22 -10.45
C ILE A 99 -6.07 7.58 -10.91
N SER A 100 -5.01 8.11 -10.30
CA SER A 100 -4.48 9.47 -10.59
C SER A 100 -4.14 9.69 -12.06
N GLU A 101 -3.59 8.68 -12.72
CA GLU A 101 -3.20 8.74 -14.14
C GLU A 101 -4.22 8.08 -15.08
N ARG A 102 -5.36 7.63 -14.55
CA ARG A 102 -6.37 6.91 -15.33
C ARG A 102 -7.40 7.87 -15.92
N TYR A 103 -7.81 7.58 -17.15
CA TYR A 103 -8.86 8.32 -17.86
C TYR A 103 -10.18 8.35 -17.08
N PRO A 104 -11.02 9.40 -17.25
CA PRO A 104 -12.31 9.53 -16.57
C PRO A 104 -13.22 8.29 -16.71
N SER A 105 -13.24 7.67 -17.90
CA SER A 105 -14.05 6.46 -18.16
C SER A 105 -13.63 5.25 -17.31
N TYR A 106 -12.34 5.14 -16.95
CA TYR A 106 -11.88 4.10 -16.03
C TYR A 106 -12.34 4.37 -14.60
N ARG A 107 -12.24 5.63 -14.17
CA ARG A 107 -12.72 6.07 -12.83
C ARG A 107 -14.24 5.87 -12.70
N GLU A 108 -14.99 6.17 -13.75
CA GLU A 108 -16.44 5.96 -13.79
C GLU A 108 -16.80 4.48 -13.66
N LYS A 109 -16.14 3.60 -14.44
CA LYS A 109 -16.31 2.14 -14.32
C LYS A 109 -16.02 1.66 -12.90
N LEU A 110 -14.90 2.07 -12.30
CA LEU A 110 -14.58 1.70 -10.92
C LEU A 110 -15.61 2.26 -9.93
N SER A 111 -16.04 3.51 -10.07
CA SER A 111 -17.06 4.11 -9.20
C SER A 111 -18.40 3.34 -9.26
N ASN A 112 -18.73 2.76 -10.43
CA ASN A 112 -19.93 1.96 -10.60
C ASN A 112 -19.80 0.57 -9.97
N THR A 113 -18.60 0.01 -9.91
CA THR A 113 -18.34 -1.33 -9.35
C THR A 113 -18.04 -1.31 -7.85
N ILE A 114 -17.25 -0.33 -7.39
CA ILE A 114 -16.81 -0.23 -5.99
C ILE A 114 -17.94 0.35 -5.14
N LYS A 115 -18.60 -0.54 -4.41
CA LYS A 115 -19.64 -0.22 -3.43
C LYS A 115 -19.09 -0.33 -2.01
N GLN A 116 -19.94 0.00 -1.04
CA GLN A 116 -19.60 -0.01 0.39
C GLN A 116 -18.92 -1.31 0.83
N GLY A 117 -19.50 -2.47 0.49
CA GLY A 117 -18.94 -3.77 0.89
C GLY A 117 -17.51 -3.99 0.39
N LYS A 118 -17.23 -3.67 -0.88
CA LYS A 118 -15.87 -3.82 -1.42
C LYS A 118 -14.90 -2.79 -0.82
N ALA A 119 -15.35 -1.56 -0.61
CA ALA A 119 -14.53 -0.54 0.05
C ALA A 119 -14.18 -0.92 1.49
N GLU A 120 -15.12 -1.52 2.23
CA GLU A 120 -14.90 -2.01 3.59
C GLU A 120 -13.91 -3.18 3.62
N GLU A 121 -14.09 -4.15 2.71
CA GLU A 121 -13.19 -5.30 2.55
C GLU A 121 -11.75 -4.83 2.29
N VAL A 122 -11.57 -3.95 1.30
CA VAL A 122 -10.26 -3.40 0.95
C VAL A 122 -9.67 -2.60 2.11
N LEU A 123 -10.47 -1.76 2.80
CA LEU A 123 -9.99 -0.98 3.94
C LEU A 123 -9.54 -1.88 5.10
N LYS A 124 -10.31 -2.93 5.42
CA LYS A 124 -9.95 -3.90 6.46
C LYS A 124 -8.66 -4.62 6.13
N GLN A 125 -8.53 -5.13 4.91
CA GLN A 125 -7.31 -5.82 4.46
C GLN A 125 -6.12 -4.87 4.40
N THR A 126 -6.32 -3.61 4.01
CA THR A 126 -5.30 -2.56 4.04
C THR A 126 -4.74 -2.39 5.44
N ARG A 127 -5.57 -2.26 6.48
CA ARG A 127 -5.10 -2.12 7.87
C ARG A 127 -4.26 -3.31 8.33
N GLU A 128 -4.66 -4.52 7.95
CA GLU A 128 -3.93 -5.74 8.27
C GLU A 128 -2.54 -5.75 7.61
N VAL A 129 -2.49 -5.52 6.29
CA VAL A 129 -1.25 -5.49 5.51
C VAL A 129 -0.35 -4.33 5.94
N PHE A 130 -0.92 -3.16 6.25
CA PHE A 130 -0.19 -2.01 6.76
C PHE A 130 0.52 -2.35 8.07
N THR A 131 -0.18 -3.01 9.00
CA THR A 131 0.40 -3.44 10.28
C THR A 131 1.54 -4.43 10.07
N TRP A 132 1.36 -5.39 9.16
CA TRP A 132 2.42 -6.33 8.83
C TRP A 132 3.63 -5.63 8.20
N LEU A 133 3.44 -4.79 7.18
CA LEU A 133 4.51 -4.03 6.54
C LEU A 133 5.27 -3.17 7.55
N HIS A 134 4.57 -2.46 8.43
CA HIS A 134 5.19 -1.64 9.47
C HIS A 134 6.08 -2.47 10.41
N SER A 135 5.67 -3.69 10.75
CA SER A 135 6.49 -4.60 11.57
C SER A 135 7.82 -4.99 10.91
N LEU A 136 7.91 -4.91 9.58
CA LEU A 136 9.13 -5.21 8.81
C LEU A 136 10.17 -4.08 8.87
N ARG A 137 9.90 -2.97 9.58
CA ARG A 137 10.91 -1.93 9.87
C ARG A 137 12.12 -2.51 10.63
N LYS A 138 11.89 -3.50 11.48
CA LYS A 138 12.90 -4.08 12.40
C LYS A 138 13.63 -5.30 11.82
N LEU A 139 13.40 -5.61 10.55
CA LEU A 139 13.98 -6.78 9.88
C LEU A 139 15.44 -6.53 9.49
#